data_AF-A0AAV4N0H1-F1
#
_entry.id   AF-A0AAV4N0H1-F1
#
_cell.length_a   1.000
_cell.length_b   1.000
_cell.length_c   1.000
_cell.angle_alpha   90.00
_cell.angle_beta   90.00
_cell.angle_gamma   90.00
#
_symmetry.space_group_name_H-M   'P 1'
#
loop_
_entity.id
_entity.type
_entity.pdbx_description
1 polymer ?
#
loop_
_entity_poly.entity_id
_entity_poly.type
_entity_poly.pdbx_seq_one_letter_code
_entity_poly.pdbx_strand_id
1 'polypeptide(L)' 'MILRKSIMKNERCKSICLRNPSVELIGPQFVYAVKPSLKEHWTDEIEESWLQLFRYISYIISYMMETYTSQDIPVDNKT' A
#
# COMPACT_ATOMS: atom_id res chain seq x y z
N MET A 1 5.54 -7.59 -24.67
CA MET A 1 5.40 -8.53 -23.53
C MET A 1 6.61 -8.44 -22.57
N ILE A 2 6.97 -7.25 -22.04
CA ILE A 2 8.17 -7.12 -21.16
C ILE A 2 7.97 -6.21 -19.92
N LEU A 3 6.95 -5.35 -19.83
CA LEU A 3 6.85 -4.41 -18.69
C LEU A 3 6.07 -4.90 -17.44
N ARG A 4 5.52 -6.11 -17.41
CA ARG A 4 4.68 -6.56 -16.28
C ARG A 4 5.40 -7.30 -15.15
N LYS A 5 6.68 -7.66 -15.28
CA LYS A 5 7.37 -8.53 -14.30
C LYS A 5 8.31 -7.83 -13.32
N SER A 6 8.57 -6.53 -13.46
CA SER A 6 9.60 -5.85 -12.67
C SER A 6 9.10 -5.11 -11.42
N ILE A 7 7.79 -4.84 -11.30
CA ILE A 7 7.30 -3.98 -10.21
C ILE A 7 7.27 -4.71 -8.85
N MET A 8 7.21 -6.05 -8.81
CA MET A 8 7.04 -6.81 -7.55
C MET A 8 8.17 -7.78 -7.18
N LYS A 9 9.34 -7.71 -7.83
CA LYS A 9 10.52 -8.54 -7.50
C LYS A 9 11.60 -7.80 -6.69
N ASN A 10 11.25 -6.73 -5.99
CA ASN A 10 12.19 -6.04 -5.10
C ASN A 10 11.88 -6.45 -3.66
N GLU A 11 12.75 -7.28 -3.05
CA GLU A 11 12.63 -7.71 -1.64
C GLU A 11 12.53 -6.51 -0.68
N ARG A 12 13.01 -5.34 -1.11
CA ARG A 12 12.89 -4.06 -0.41
C ARG A 12 11.42 -3.63 -0.22
N CYS A 13 10.53 -3.87 -1.19
CA CYS A 13 9.11 -3.52 -1.06
C CYS A 13 8.40 -4.42 -0.04
N LYS A 14 8.78 -5.70 0.06
CA LYS A 14 8.24 -6.59 1.10
C LYS A 14 8.61 -6.11 2.50
N SER A 15 9.86 -5.71 2.71
CA SER A 15 10.33 -5.23 4.02
C SER A 15 9.64 -3.94 4.49
N ILE A 16 9.26 -3.07 3.56
CA ILE A 16 8.65 -1.77 3.88
C ILE A 16 7.18 -1.94 4.24
N CYS A 17 6.42 -2.73 3.49
CA CYS A 17 5.01 -2.97 3.77
C CYS A 17 4.79 -3.79 5.06
N LEU A 18 5.70 -4.73 5.38
CA LEU A 18 5.72 -5.48 6.66
C LEU A 18 5.89 -4.59 7.90
N ARG A 19 6.40 -3.36 7.73
CA ARG A 19 6.67 -2.44 8.85
C ARG A 19 5.41 -1.71 9.34
N ASN A 20 4.36 -1.66 8.52
CA ASN A 20 3.09 -1.00 8.82
C ASN A 20 1.91 -1.93 8.51
N PRO A 21 1.67 -2.96 9.34
CA PRO A 21 0.65 -3.99 9.09
C PRO A 21 -0.76 -3.42 8.93
N SER A 22 -1.05 -2.28 9.56
CA SER A 22 -2.33 -1.57 9.41
C SER A 22 -2.59 -1.08 7.99
N VAL A 23 -1.54 -0.69 7.25
CA VAL A 23 -1.67 -0.15 5.89
C VAL A 23 -1.88 -1.27 4.87
N GLU A 24 -1.21 -2.43 5.07
CA GLU A 24 -1.41 -3.61 4.20
C GLU A 24 -2.84 -4.17 4.27
N LEU A 25 -3.50 -4.05 5.42
CA LEU A 25 -4.86 -4.52 5.62
C LEU A 25 -5.93 -3.68 4.90
N ILE A 26 -5.60 -2.46 4.46
CA ILE A 26 -6.56 -1.56 3.79
C ILE A 26 -7.09 -2.20 2.50
N GLY A 27 -6.22 -2.83 1.71
CA GLY A 27 -6.62 -3.46 0.44
C GLY A 27 -7.63 -4.61 0.62
N PRO A 28 -7.32 -5.63 1.42
CA PRO A 28 -8.25 -6.72 1.71
C PRO A 28 -9.57 -6.26 2.34
N GLN A 29 -9.54 -5.30 3.26
CA GLN A 29 -10.76 -4.76 3.88
C GLN A 29 -11.62 -4.01 2.88
N PHE A 30 -11.00 -3.22 2.00
CA PHE A 30 -11.71 -2.53 0.92
C PHE A 30 -12.37 -3.52 -0.04
N VAL A 31 -11.64 -4.54 -0.49
CA VAL A 31 -12.16 -5.62 -1.34
C VAL A 31 -13.35 -6.30 -0.68
N TYR A 32 -13.23 -6.66 0.60
CA TYR A 32 -14.30 -7.30 1.36
C TYR A 32 -15.56 -6.42 1.45
N ALA A 33 -15.40 -5.11 1.64
CA ALA A 33 -16.50 -4.16 1.73
C ALA A 33 -17.18 -3.88 0.37
N VAL A 34 -16.41 -3.89 -0.72
CA VAL A 34 -16.88 -3.47 -2.05
C VAL A 34 -17.43 -4.64 -2.87
N LYS A 35 -16.91 -5.86 -2.66
CA LYS A 35 -17.35 -7.08 -3.36
C LYS A 35 -18.88 -7.31 -3.32
N PRO A 36 -19.59 -7.11 -2.19
CA PRO A 36 -21.05 -7.25 -2.15
C PRO A 36 -21.80 -6.23 -3.02
N SER A 37 -21.22 -5.05 -3.27
CA SER A 37 -21.85 -3.97 -4.01
C SER A 37 -21.84 -4.20 -5.53
N LEU A 38 -20.83 -4.91 -6.05
CA LEU A 38 -20.70 -5.19 -7.48
C LEU A 38 -21.38 -6.49 -7.91
N LYS A 39 -21.63 -7.43 -6.99
CA LYS A 39 -22.28 -8.72 -7.24
C LYS A 39 -21.70 -9.43 -8.47
N GLU A 40 -22.49 -9.52 -9.55
CA GLU A 40 -22.16 -10.20 -10.80
C GLU A 40 -21.06 -9.51 -11.62
N HIS A 41 -20.82 -8.22 -11.37
CA HIS A 41 -19.75 -7.47 -12.00
C HIS A 41 -18.40 -7.68 -11.30
N TRP A 42 -18.37 -8.40 -10.17
CA TRP A 42 -17.13 -8.71 -9.48
C TRP A 42 -16.47 -9.93 -10.11
N THR A 43 -15.28 -9.74 -10.68
CA THR A 43 -14.47 -10.82 -11.25
C THR A 43 -13.16 -10.96 -10.49
N ASP A 44 -12.51 -12.11 -10.62
CA ASP A 44 -11.18 -12.34 -10.03
C ASP A 44 -10.14 -11.33 -10.56
N GLU A 45 -10.30 -10.88 -11.81
CA GLU A 45 -9.45 -9.85 -12.40
C GLU A 45 -9.64 -8.48 -11.73
N ILE A 46 -10.88 -8.11 -11.41
CA ILE A 46 -11.19 -6.87 -10.69
C ILE A 46 -10.63 -6.93 -9.26
N GLU A 47 -10.81 -8.07 -8.58
CA GLU A 47 -10.25 -8.28 -7.25
C GLU A 47 -8.73 -8.13 -7.23
N GLU A 48 -8.03 -8.83 -8.14
CA GLU A 48 -6.57 -8.72 -8.26
C GLU A 48 -6.12 -7.30 -8.62
N SER A 49 -6.86 -6.60 -9.49
CA SER A 49 -6.56 -5.21 -9.85
C SER A 49 -6.65 -4.27 -8.65
N TRP A 50 -7.70 -4.41 -7.82
CA TRP A 50 -7.83 -3.67 -6.57
C TRP A 50 -6.70 -3.98 -5.60
N LEU A 51 -6.38 -5.27 -5.41
CA LEU A 51 -5.29 -5.67 -4.53
C LEU A 51 -3.94 -5.11 -5.01
N GLN A 52 -3.67 -5.08 -6.32
CA GLN A 52 -2.47 -4.47 -6.88
C GLN A 52 -2.41 -2.96 -6.64
N LEU A 53 -3.53 -2.26 -6.82
CA LEU A 53 -3.63 -0.82 -6.52
C LEU A 53 -3.32 -0.54 -5.05
N PHE A 54 -3.94 -1.28 -4.14
CA PHE A 54 -3.74 -1.07 -2.70
C PHE A 54 -2.33 -1.46 -2.25
N ARG A 55 -1.69 -2.45 -2.87
CA ARG A 55 -0.26 -2.73 -2.64
C ARG A 55 0.62 -1.55 -3.03
N TYR A 56 0.33 -0.91 -4.17
CA TYR A 56 1.06 0.27 -4.61
C TYR A 56 0.84 1.46 -3.66
N ILE A 57 -0.41 1.72 -3.26
CA ILE A 57 -0.74 2.78 -2.29
C ILE A 57 -0.04 2.51 -0.94
N SER A 58 -0.05 1.28 -0.46
CA SER A 58 0.59 0.88 0.79
C SER A 58 2.09 1.11 0.77
N TYR A 59 2.73 0.84 -0.37
CA TYR A 59 4.14 1.13 -0.60
C TYR A 59 4.42 2.64 -0.51
N ILE A 60 3.61 3.47 -1.18
CA ILE A 60 3.78 4.93 -1.15
C ILE A 60 3.61 5.47 0.28
N ILE A 61 2.54 5.05 0.98
CA ILE A 61 2.26 5.48 2.35
C ILE A 61 3.42 5.11 3.28
N SER A 62 3.92 3.88 3.17
CA SER A 62 5.02 3.40 4.01
C SER A 62 6.34 4.13 3.73
N TYR A 63 6.64 4.37 2.44
CA TYR A 63 7.80 5.13 2.03
C TYR A 63 7.75 6.57 2.56
N MET A 64 6.60 7.23 2.43
CA MET A 64 6.43 8.60 2.91
C MET A 64 6.55 8.68 4.43
N MET A 65 5.93 7.76 5.18
CA MET A 65 6.05 7.72 6.65
C MET A 65 7.51 7.60 7.12
N GLU A 66 8.32 6.77 6.46
CA GLU A 66 9.75 6.65 6.77
C GLU A 66 10.52 7.96 6.54
N THR A 67 10.16 8.70 5.49
CA THR A 67 10.79 10.01 5.19
C THR A 67 10.35 11.12 6.14
N TYR A 68 9.11 11.11 6.64
CA TYR A 68 8.60 12.13 7.57
C TYR A 68 9.16 11.97 8.99
N THR A 69 9.40 10.74 9.47
CA THR A 69 10.06 10.51 10.78
C THR A 69 11.52 10.97 10.82
N SER A 70 12.13 11.28 9.68
CA SER A 70 13.49 11.86 9.63
C SER A 70 13.49 13.39 9.64
N GLN A 71 12.31 14.02 9.66
CA GLN A 71 12.10 15.47 9.76
C GLN A 71 11.42 15.82 11.10
N ASP A 72 11.95 15.30 12.21
CA ASP A 72 11.63 15.86 13.52
C ASP A 72 12.28 17.25 13.64
N ILE A 73 11.41 18.24 13.77
CA ILE A 73 11.66 19.69 13.84
C ILE A 73 12.60 20.00 15.01
N PRO A 74 13.61 20.90 14.87
CA PRO A 74 14.31 21.46 16.02
C PRO A 74 13.27 22.20 16.87
N VAL A 75 12.97 21.68 18.07
CA VAL A 75 12.27 22.48 19.07
C VAL A 75 13.23 23.63 19.41
N ASP A 76 12.97 24.80 18.82
CA ASP A 76 13.57 26.06 19.25
C ASP A 76 13.11 26.32 20.69
N ASN A 77 13.86 25.76 21.64
CA ASN A 77 13.85 26.18 23.04
C ASN A 77 14.52 27.55 23.10
N LYS A 78 13.79 28.61 22.76
CA LYS A 78 14.19 29.98 23.15
C LYS A 78 13.49 30.34 24.46
N THR A 79 14.36 30.33 25.48
CA THR A 79 14.39 31.02 26.78
C THR A 79 13.25 31.95 27.12
#